data_AF-A0A7L3MMR3-F1
#
_entry.id   AF-A0A7L3MMR3-F1
#
_cell.length_a   1.000
_cell.length_b   1.000
_cell.length_c   1.000
_cell.angle_alpha   90.00
_cell.angle_beta   90.00
_cell.angle_gamma   90.00
#
_symmetry.space_group_name_H-M   'P 1'
#
loop_
_entity.id
_entity.type
_entity.pdbx_description
1 polymer ?
#
loop_
_entity_poly.entity_id
_entity_poly.type
_entity_poly.pdbx_seq_one_letter_code
_entity_poly.pdbx_strand_id
1 'polypeptide(L)'
;MGDIPGLVKISVSLKIQPNDGAVYFKVDGQRFGQNRTIKLLTGAKYKIEVSLRPGTVQATTMGIGGVNVPLEEKSRDAQVASYTGIYDTEGVPHTKSGERQPIQVNMQ
;
A
#
# COMPACT_ATOMS: atom_id res chain seq x y z
N MET A 1 30.20 13.09 -10.94
CA MET A 1 29.15 12.25 -11.54
C MET A 1 28.19 11.97 -10.40
N GLY A 2 26.99 12.56 -10.39
CA GLY A 2 26.07 12.42 -9.26
C GLY A 2 25.62 10.97 -9.13
N ASP A 3 25.69 10.41 -7.93
CA ASP A 3 25.26 9.04 -7.65
C ASP A 3 23.81 8.87 -8.11
N ILE A 4 23.59 7.93 -9.04
CA ILE A 4 22.25 7.56 -9.47
C ILE A 4 21.60 6.82 -8.29
N PRO A 5 20.45 7.30 -7.77
CA PRO A 5 19.76 6.60 -6.69
C PRO A 5 19.48 5.16 -7.10
N GLY A 6 19.80 4.21 -6.23
CA GLY A 6 19.55 2.79 -6.50
C GLY A 6 18.08 2.54 -6.82
N LEU A 7 17.81 1.68 -7.80
CA LEU A 7 16.45 1.30 -8.16
C LEU A 7 15.80 0.56 -6.98
N VAL A 8 14.66 1.07 -6.50
CA VAL A 8 13.86 0.42 -5.46
C VAL A 8 12.67 -0.26 -6.10
N LYS A 9 12.55 -1.58 -5.88
CA LYS A 9 11.35 -2.34 -6.25
C LYS A 9 10.45 -2.47 -5.03
N ILE A 10 9.23 -1.98 -5.17
CA ILE A 10 8.17 -2.05 -4.15
C ILE A 10 7.12 -3.04 -4.64
N SER A 11 6.79 -4.04 -3.83
CA SER A 11 5.61 -4.89 -4.06
C SER A 11 4.65 -4.75 -2.90
N VAL A 12 3.38 -4.51 -3.20
CA VAL A 12 2.32 -4.31 -2.22
C VAL A 12 1.21 -5.32 -2.47
N SER A 13 0.75 -5.96 -1.40
CA SER A 13 -0.38 -6.89 -1.38
C SER A 13 -1.39 -6.42 -0.34
N LEU A 14 -2.67 -6.46 -0.71
CA LEU A 14 -3.80 -6.11 0.15
C LEU A 14 -4.79 -7.27 0.12
N LYS A 15 -5.21 -7.73 1.31
CA LYS A 15 -6.15 -8.84 1.48
C LYS A 15 -7.21 -8.47 2.51
N ILE A 16 -8.49 -8.66 2.18
CA ILE A 16 -9.57 -8.39 3.14
C ILE A 16 -9.57 -9.45 4.26
N GLN A 17 -9.65 -9.02 5.51
CA GLN A 17 -9.70 -9.86 6.70
C GLN A 17 -11.15 -10.23 7.06
N PRO A 18 -11.37 -11.36 7.75
CA PRO A 18 -10.38 -12.30 8.29
C PRO A 18 -9.88 -13.36 7.31
N ASN A 19 -10.50 -13.50 6.14
CA ASN A 19 -10.33 -14.67 5.28
C ASN A 19 -9.22 -14.53 4.22
N ASP A 20 -8.37 -13.50 4.30
CA ASP A 20 -7.37 -13.17 3.27
C ASP A 20 -7.97 -13.07 1.85
N GLY A 21 -9.20 -12.55 1.75
CA GLY A 21 -9.94 -12.48 0.50
C GLY A 21 -9.42 -11.44 -0.49
N ALA A 22 -9.94 -11.48 -1.71
CA ALA A 22 -9.54 -10.56 -2.78
C ALA A 22 -9.98 -9.12 -2.51
N VAL A 23 -9.16 -8.18 -2.99
CA VAL A 23 -9.51 -6.76 -3.08
C VAL A 23 -9.85 -6.42 -4.53
N TYR A 24 -10.98 -5.76 -4.75
CA TYR A 24 -11.45 -5.41 -6.08
C TYR A 24 -10.77 -4.15 -6.59
N PHE A 25 -10.61 -4.03 -7.91
CA PHE A 25 -10.14 -2.81 -8.56
C PHE A 25 -10.99 -2.48 -9.80
N LYS A 26 -10.97 -1.22 -10.20
CA LYS A 26 -11.49 -0.76 -11.50
C LYS A 26 -10.35 -0.51 -12.46
N VAL A 27 -10.54 -0.87 -13.72
CA VAL A 27 -9.70 -0.40 -14.83
C VAL A 27 -10.31 0.91 -15.29
N ASP A 28 -9.66 2.02 -14.93
CA ASP A 28 -10.15 3.37 -15.21
C ASP A 28 -9.52 3.97 -16.49
N GLY A 29 -8.44 3.35 -17.01
CA GLY A 29 -7.65 3.92 -18.09
C GLY A 29 -7.01 5.26 -17.68
N GLN A 30 -6.81 6.18 -18.61
CA GLN A 30 -6.18 7.48 -18.31
C GLN A 30 -7.15 8.51 -17.70
N ARG A 31 -8.43 8.16 -17.48
CA ARG A 31 -9.48 9.10 -17.06
C ARG A 31 -9.16 9.86 -15.76
N PHE A 32 -8.47 9.23 -14.83
CA PHE A 32 -8.11 9.82 -13.54
C PHE A 32 -6.58 9.89 -13.33
N GLY A 33 -5.79 9.90 -14.41
CA GLY A 33 -4.33 9.90 -14.34
C GLY A 33 -3.70 8.59 -13.86
N GLN A 34 -4.51 7.56 -13.60
CA GLN A 34 -4.07 6.25 -13.15
C GLN A 34 -4.88 5.14 -13.82
N ASN A 35 -4.19 4.14 -14.37
CA ASN A 35 -4.81 3.06 -15.14
C ASN A 35 -5.79 2.21 -14.32
N ARG A 36 -5.57 2.12 -13.01
CA ARG A 36 -6.33 1.28 -12.08
C ARG A 36 -6.58 1.99 -10.77
N THR A 37 -7.72 1.70 -10.17
CA THR A 37 -8.10 2.18 -8.84
C THR A 37 -8.54 1.01 -7.98
N ILE A 38 -7.94 0.89 -6.80
CA ILE A 38 -8.35 -0.11 -5.80
C ILE A 38 -9.65 0.33 -5.13
N LYS A 39 -10.57 -0.60 -4.89
CA LYS A 39 -11.81 -0.37 -4.17
C LYS A 39 -11.74 -1.03 -2.81
N LEU A 40 -11.86 -0.23 -1.77
CA LEU A 40 -11.95 -0.68 -0.39
C LEU A 40 -13.36 -0.40 0.13
N LEU A 41 -13.94 -1.40 0.79
CA LEU A 41 -15.13 -1.26 1.63
C LEU A 41 -14.77 -0.49 2.91
N THR A 42 -15.71 0.31 3.39
CA THR A 42 -15.68 0.88 4.73
C THR A 42 -16.15 -0.16 5.76
N GLY A 43 -15.76 -0.01 7.03
CA GLY A 43 -16.12 -0.98 8.08
C GLY A 43 -15.48 -2.36 7.92
N ALA A 44 -14.36 -2.45 7.20
CA ALA A 44 -13.60 -3.67 6.96
C ALA A 44 -12.13 -3.52 7.36
N LYS A 45 -11.44 -4.65 7.56
CA LYS A 45 -10.00 -4.70 7.84
C LYS A 45 -9.26 -5.28 6.65
N TYR A 46 -8.11 -4.70 6.32
CA TYR A 46 -7.23 -5.20 5.26
C TYR A 46 -5.84 -5.49 5.81
N LYS A 47 -5.35 -6.70 5.56
CA LYS A 47 -3.95 -7.02 5.76
C LYS A 47 -3.15 -6.43 4.62
N ILE A 48 -2.15 -5.63 4.97
CA ILE A 48 -1.16 -5.07 4.08
C ILE A 48 0.09 -5.92 4.19
N GLU A 49 0.66 -6.31 3.05
CA GLU A 49 2.00 -6.90 2.97
C GLU A 49 2.82 -6.02 2.00
N VAL A 50 3.96 -5.51 2.46
CA VAL A 50 4.90 -4.73 1.64
C VAL A 50 6.23 -5.46 1.58
N SER A 51 6.82 -5.55 0.39
CA SER A 51 8.21 -5.98 0.22
C SER A 51 9.01 -4.96 -0.56
N LEU A 52 10.20 -4.66 -0.06
CA LEU A 52 11.15 -3.71 -0.63
C LEU A 52 12.41 -4.45 -1.07
N ARG A 53 12.95 -4.04 -2.22
CA ARG A 53 14.28 -4.45 -2.71
C ARG A 53 15.03 -3.21 -3.21
N PRO A 54 16.30 -2.98 -2.84
CA PRO A 54 17.11 -3.80 -1.94
C PRO A 54 16.64 -3.73 -0.47
N GLY A 55 17.06 -4.70 0.36
CA GLY A 55 16.64 -4.79 1.76
C GLY A 55 17.30 -3.75 2.68
N THR A 56 18.15 -2.89 2.12
CA THR A 56 18.69 -1.70 2.80
C THR A 56 17.68 -0.58 2.96
N VAL A 57 16.61 -0.55 2.16
CA VAL A 57 15.54 0.45 2.26
C VAL A 57 14.55 0.03 3.34
N GLN A 58 14.09 0.98 4.15
CA GLN A 58 13.15 0.72 5.23
C GLN A 58 11.79 1.35 4.96
N ALA A 59 10.70 0.60 5.11
CA ALA A 59 9.34 1.15 5.15
C ALA A 59 8.92 1.43 6.60
N THR A 60 8.17 2.51 6.82
CA THR A 60 7.63 2.85 8.15
C THR A 60 6.10 2.82 8.17
N THR A 61 5.46 3.37 7.15
CA THR A 61 4.00 3.45 7.06
C THR A 61 3.52 3.28 5.63
N MET A 62 2.28 2.82 5.47
CA MET A 62 1.55 2.90 4.21
C MET A 62 0.42 3.93 4.34
N GLY A 63 0.48 4.99 3.54
CA GLY A 63 -0.56 5.99 3.43
C GLY A 63 -1.68 5.51 2.50
N ILE A 64 -2.92 5.47 2.99
CA ILE A 64 -4.12 5.15 2.20
C ILE A 64 -5.20 6.18 2.51
N GLY A 65 -5.48 7.07 1.55
CA GLY A 65 -6.54 8.07 1.67
C GLY A 65 -6.51 8.92 2.94
N GLY A 66 -5.32 9.40 3.29
CA GLY A 66 -5.10 10.24 4.48
C GLY A 66 -4.87 9.47 5.78
N VAL A 67 -5.04 8.13 5.79
CA VAL A 67 -4.72 7.28 6.94
C VAL A 67 -3.30 6.73 6.78
N ASN A 68 -2.46 6.93 7.80
CA ASN A 68 -1.13 6.32 7.87
C ASN A 68 -1.21 5.02 8.66
N VAL A 69 -1.07 3.90 7.95
CA VAL A 69 -1.07 2.57 8.55
C VAL A 69 0.37 2.21 8.93
N PRO A 70 0.65 1.93 10.22
CA PRO A 70 1.98 1.49 10.64
C PRO A 70 2.34 0.14 10.01
N LEU A 71 3.59 0.01 9.59
CA LEU A 71 4.15 -1.21 9.03
C LEU A 71 5.13 -1.83 10.02
N GLU A 72 4.88 -3.08 10.40
CA GLU A 72 5.76 -3.90 11.22
C GLU A 72 6.68 -4.74 10.33
N GLU A 73 7.99 -4.69 10.55
CA GLU A 73 8.93 -5.55 9.85
C GLU A 73 8.72 -7.02 10.24
N LYS A 74 8.64 -7.89 9.23
CA LYS A 74 8.55 -9.35 9.42
C LYS A 74 9.87 -10.04 9.18
N SER A 75 10.64 -9.59 8.20
CA SER A 75 11.97 -10.12 7.92
C SER A 75 12.79 -9.13 7.11
N ARG A 76 14.11 -9.23 7.24
CA ARG A 76 15.05 -8.46 6.43
C ARG A 76 16.33 -9.27 6.17
N ASP A 77 16.79 -9.18 4.93
CA ASP A 77 18.15 -9.53 4.50
C ASP A 77 18.71 -8.41 3.60
N ALA A 78 19.89 -8.60 3.01
CA ALA A 78 20.51 -7.59 2.15
C ALA A 78 19.70 -7.29 0.86
N GLN A 79 18.93 -8.26 0.37
CA GLN A 79 18.17 -8.16 -0.87
C GLN A 79 16.71 -7.73 -0.66
N VAL A 80 16.09 -8.13 0.45
CA VAL A 80 14.66 -7.95 0.69
C VAL A 80 14.37 -7.55 2.13
N ALA A 81 13.51 -6.55 2.30
CA ALA A 81 12.84 -6.28 3.56
C ALA A 81 11.32 -6.49 3.38
N SER A 82 10.67 -7.18 4.32
CA SER A 82 9.24 -7.47 4.28
C SER A 82 8.52 -6.91 5.50
N TYR A 83 7.32 -6.38 5.28
CA TYR A 83 6.53 -5.70 6.30
C TYR A 83 5.07 -6.13 6.23
N THR A 84 4.37 -6.06 7.36
CA THR A 84 2.92 -6.21 7.43
C THR A 84 2.28 -4.99 8.09
N GLY A 85 1.02 -4.71 7.77
CA GLY A 85 0.20 -3.76 8.51
C GLY A 85 -1.27 -4.16 8.47
N ILE A 86 -2.10 -3.55 9.32
CA ILE A 86 -3.55 -3.73 9.28
C ILE A 86 -4.19 -2.37 9.03
N TYR A 87 -4.84 -2.22 7.88
CA TYR A 87 -5.69 -1.06 7.60
C TYR A 87 -7.11 -1.34 8.09
N ASP A 88 -7.49 -0.69 9.18
CA ASP A 88 -8.87 -0.68 9.67
C ASP A 88 -9.63 0.48 9.05
N THR A 89 -10.75 0.17 8.39
CA THR A 89 -11.63 1.17 7.77
C THR A 89 -12.91 1.42 8.57
N GLU A 90 -12.97 0.95 9.82
CA GLU A 90 -13.99 1.39 10.76
C GLU A 90 -13.94 2.92 10.94
N GLY A 91 -15.07 3.59 10.77
CA GLY A 91 -15.16 5.06 10.84
C GLY A 91 -14.58 5.83 9.64
N VAL A 92 -13.96 5.16 8.66
CA VAL A 92 -13.47 5.83 7.44
C VAL A 92 -14.66 6.17 6.53
N PRO A 93 -14.85 7.45 6.14
CA PRO A 93 -15.98 7.85 5.31
C PRO A 93 -15.81 7.39 3.86
N HIS A 94 -16.94 7.24 3.16
CA HIS A 94 -16.93 6.96 1.73
C HIS A 94 -16.34 8.14 0.95
N THR A 95 -15.43 7.84 0.01
CA THR A 95 -14.94 8.82 -0.96
C THR A 95 -16.05 9.22 -1.93
N LYS A 96 -16.10 10.49 -2.35
CA LYS A 96 -17.09 10.94 -3.33
C LYS A 96 -16.89 10.26 -4.69
N SER A 97 -17.97 10.13 -5.45
CA SER A 97 -17.89 9.57 -6.81
C SER A 97 -16.96 10.43 -7.69
N GLY A 98 -16.04 9.77 -8.39
CA GLY A 98 -15.04 10.43 -9.25
C GLY A 98 -13.76 10.86 -8.53
N GLU A 99 -13.74 10.84 -7.19
CA GLU A 99 -12.55 11.15 -6.40
C GLU A 99 -11.60 9.95 -6.35
N ARG A 100 -10.29 10.21 -6.33
CA ARG A 100 -9.25 9.20 -6.14
C ARG A 100 -8.31 9.66 -5.04
N GLN A 101 -8.04 8.74 -4.13
CA GLN A 101 -7.18 8.97 -3.00
C GLN A 101 -5.84 8.26 -3.24
N PRO A 102 -4.71 8.86 -2.87
CA PRO A 102 -3.40 8.28 -3.12
C PRO A 102 -3.15 7.06 -2.23
N ILE A 103 -2.30 6.18 -2.74
CA ILE A 103 -1.70 5.07 -1.98
C ILE A 103 -0.18 5.26 -2.04
N GLN A 104 0.47 5.28 -0.87
CA GLN A 104 1.87 5.64 -0.75
C GLN A 104 2.56 4.72 0.26
N VAL A 105 3.80 4.31 -0.04
CA VAL A 105 4.68 3.65 0.92
C VAL A 105 5.71 4.68 1.36
N ASN A 106 5.78 4.99 2.65
CA ASN A 106 6.77 5.90 3.20
C ASN A 106 8.02 5.12 3.56
N MET A 107 9.14 5.50 2.94
CA MET A 107 10.41 4.80 3.04
C MET A 107 11.57 5.75 3.35
N GLN A 108 12.59 5.20 4.01
CA GLN A 108 13.86 5.86 4.37
C GLN A 108 15.05 5.02 3.89
#